data_AF-A0A2V2URD2-F1
#
_entry.id   AF-A0A2V2URD2-F1
#
_cell.length_a   1.000
_cell.length_b   1.000
_cell.length_c   1.000
_cell.angle_alpha   90.00
_cell.angle_beta   90.00
_cell.angle_gamma   90.00
#
_symmetry.space_group_name_H-M   'P 1'
#
loop_
_entity.id
_entity.type
_entity.pdbx_description
1 polymer ?
#
loop_
_entity_poly.entity_id
_entity_poly.type
_entity_poly.pdbx_seq_one_letter_code
_entity_poly.pdbx_strand_id
1 'polypeptide(L)'
;MQRTGSTRRQPAPAQEEAGRMALHHFFRRGIVLSHRDLEPPLTACVRPLRRGHTAAYLYTGRGPSGASMHIGHVIPFLLTRYLQDALGLPLVIQITDDEKHFFRDIPVSGERASGLVVENIKDIIAFGFDPRKTFIFRNTVYMGDMYPTVVQVQRMLTLSAVRNAFGLKDSDNVGRQPFQRCRPHRVLAVPSPVCYDG
;
A
#
# COMPACT_ATOMS: atom_id res chain seq x y z
N MET A 1 -26.96 -16.40 -4.70
CA MET A 1 -26.14 -15.69 -3.70
C MET A 1 -24.71 -16.25 -3.72
N GLN A 2 -23.87 -15.79 -4.64
CA GLN A 2 -22.43 -16.09 -4.73
C GLN A 2 -21.79 -14.94 -5.52
N ARG A 3 -21.06 -14.00 -4.88
CA ARG A 3 -20.20 -13.02 -5.59
C ARG A 3 -19.10 -12.46 -4.68
N THR A 4 -18.02 -13.22 -4.54
CA THR A 4 -16.66 -12.68 -4.45
C THR A 4 -15.78 -13.63 -5.24
N GLY A 5 -15.42 -13.24 -6.47
CA GLY A 5 -14.56 -14.06 -7.34
C GLY A 5 -13.15 -14.14 -6.76
N SER A 6 -12.87 -15.19 -5.99
CA SER A 6 -11.52 -15.61 -5.62
C SER A 6 -11.22 -16.94 -6.27
N THR A 7 -10.26 -16.97 -7.18
CA THR A 7 -9.81 -18.18 -7.87
C THR A 7 -8.94 -19.03 -6.93
N ARG A 8 -9.26 -20.33 -6.81
CA ARG A 8 -8.47 -21.32 -6.07
C ARG A 8 -7.33 -21.80 -6.98
N ARG A 9 -6.08 -21.75 -6.51
CA ARG A 9 -4.88 -22.17 -7.28
C ARG A 9 -4.95 -23.65 -7.68
N GLN A 10 -4.71 -23.93 -8.96
CA GLN A 10 -4.22 -25.22 -9.46
C GLN A 10 -2.70 -25.10 -9.76
N PRO A 11 -1.88 -26.14 -9.56
CA PRO A 11 -0.45 -26.06 -9.80
C PRO A 11 -0.14 -26.26 -11.30
N ALA A 12 0.63 -25.34 -11.90
CA ALA A 12 1.21 -25.47 -13.23
C ALA A 12 2.72 -25.75 -13.12
N PRO A 13 3.33 -26.49 -14.08
CA PRO A 13 4.70 -26.95 -13.97
C PRO A 13 5.73 -25.87 -14.33
N ALA A 14 6.94 -26.12 -13.85
CA ALA A 14 8.11 -25.27 -13.74
C ALA A 14 8.55 -24.51 -15.01
N GLN A 15 9.08 -23.29 -14.81
CA GLN A 15 10.16 -22.73 -15.62
C GLN A 15 11.22 -22.08 -14.72
N GLU A 16 12.48 -22.30 -15.09
CA GLU A 16 13.72 -21.88 -14.43
C GLU A 16 14.21 -20.50 -14.91
N GLU A 17 15.17 -19.95 -14.16
CA GLU A 17 16.03 -18.80 -14.50
C GLU A 17 15.54 -17.37 -14.23
N ALA A 18 15.06 -17.12 -13.02
CA ALA A 18 15.35 -15.87 -12.30
C ALA A 18 15.87 -16.29 -10.92
N GLY A 19 16.98 -15.71 -10.44
CA GLY A 19 17.65 -16.10 -9.18
C GLY A 19 16.64 -16.46 -8.09
N ARG A 20 16.46 -17.78 -7.85
CA ARG A 20 15.28 -18.32 -7.17
C ARG A 20 15.37 -18.03 -5.68
N MET A 21 14.95 -16.84 -5.26
CA MET A 21 14.69 -16.61 -3.85
C MET A 21 13.54 -17.55 -3.44
N ALA A 22 13.80 -18.40 -2.45
CA ALA A 22 12.84 -19.40 -2.02
C ALA A 22 11.51 -18.72 -1.60
N LEU A 23 10.38 -19.25 -2.08
CA LEU A 23 9.06 -18.70 -1.84
C LEU A 23 8.85 -18.40 -0.34
N HIS A 24 8.56 -17.15 0.04
CA HIS A 24 8.49 -16.76 1.44
C HIS A 24 7.64 -17.72 2.27
N HIS A 25 8.07 -18.00 3.51
CA HIS A 25 7.38 -18.96 4.39
C HIS A 25 5.93 -18.54 4.69
N PHE A 26 5.59 -17.26 4.56
CA PHE A 26 4.19 -16.79 4.64
C PHE A 26 3.29 -17.37 3.55
N PHE A 27 3.80 -17.63 2.35
CA PHE A 27 3.04 -18.33 1.32
C PHE A 27 3.00 -19.84 1.59
N ARG A 28 4.14 -20.43 1.97
CA ARG A 28 4.23 -21.89 2.23
C ARG A 28 3.37 -22.34 3.42
N ARG A 29 3.23 -21.49 4.45
CA ARG A 29 2.45 -21.75 5.66
C ARG A 29 1.01 -21.24 5.58
N GLY A 30 0.57 -20.70 4.44
CA GLY A 30 -0.78 -20.16 4.30
C GLY A 30 -1.07 -18.98 5.23
N ILE A 31 -0.10 -18.11 5.48
CA ILE A 31 -0.33 -16.84 6.19
C ILE A 31 -0.86 -15.80 5.19
N VAL A 32 -0.32 -15.78 3.97
CA VAL A 32 -0.91 -15.06 2.83
C VAL A 32 -1.82 -16.03 2.07
N LEU A 33 -3.12 -15.89 2.27
CA LEU A 33 -4.13 -16.86 1.85
C LEU A 33 -4.80 -16.53 0.52
N SER A 34 -4.87 -15.25 0.15
CA SER A 34 -5.67 -14.79 -0.98
C SER A 34 -4.97 -13.68 -1.76
N HIS A 35 -5.37 -13.53 -3.02
CA HIS A 35 -4.98 -12.44 -3.89
C HIS A 35 -6.12 -12.08 -4.84
N ARG A 36 -6.00 -10.92 -5.49
CA ARG A 36 -6.83 -10.50 -6.61
C ARG A 36 -5.91 -9.95 -7.68
N ASP A 37 -6.06 -10.43 -8.92
CA ASP A 37 -5.31 -9.99 -10.10
C ASP A 37 -3.79 -9.94 -9.88
N LEU A 38 -3.22 -11.02 -9.32
CA LEU A 38 -1.79 -11.10 -9.02
C LEU A 38 -0.98 -11.55 -10.24
N GLU A 39 -1.60 -12.32 -11.13
CA GLU A 39 -0.99 -12.88 -12.32
C GLU A 39 -0.51 -11.80 -13.32
N PRO A 40 -1.28 -10.74 -13.63
CA PRO A 40 -0.83 -9.72 -14.58
C PRO A 40 0.41 -8.94 -14.09
N PRO A 41 0.48 -8.42 -12.84
CA PRO A 41 1.69 -7.79 -12.32
C PRO A 41 2.89 -8.73 -12.29
N LEU A 42 2.72 -9.98 -11.85
CA LEU A 42 3.82 -10.96 -11.82
C LEU A 42 4.33 -11.27 -13.24
N THR A 43 3.44 -11.42 -14.21
CA THR A 43 3.82 -11.65 -15.61
C THR A 43 4.58 -10.46 -16.18
N ALA A 44 4.15 -9.24 -15.85
CA ALA A 44 4.83 -8.01 -16.25
C ALA A 44 6.21 -7.84 -15.58
N CYS A 45 6.39 -8.34 -14.36
CA CYS A 45 7.69 -8.28 -13.66
C CYS A 45 8.66 -9.36 -14.13
N VAL A 46 8.17 -10.57 -14.44
CA VAL A 46 9.01 -11.73 -14.82
C VAL A 46 9.40 -11.71 -16.29
N ARG A 47 8.56 -11.14 -17.17
CA ARG A 47 8.95 -10.93 -18.57
C ARG A 47 9.76 -9.64 -18.64
N PRO A 48 11.04 -9.67 -19.08
CA PRO A 48 11.79 -8.45 -19.28
C PRO A 48 11.01 -7.56 -20.24
N LEU A 49 10.44 -6.48 -19.71
CA LEU A 49 9.74 -5.48 -20.50
C LEU A 49 10.74 -4.95 -21.51
N ARG A 50 10.57 -5.35 -22.77
CA ARG A 50 11.34 -4.89 -23.94
C ARG A 50 11.25 -3.38 -24.20
N ARG A 51 10.74 -2.59 -23.26
CA ARG A 51 10.52 -1.16 -23.36
C ARG A 51 10.51 -0.53 -21.96
N GLY A 52 11.69 -0.31 -21.36
CA GLY A 52 12.03 0.75 -20.38
C GLY A 52 11.07 1.19 -19.27
N HIS A 53 9.94 0.53 -19.03
CA HIS A 53 8.87 0.99 -18.15
C HIS A 53 8.28 -0.20 -17.40
N THR A 54 8.85 -0.57 -16.26
CA THR A 54 8.14 -1.39 -15.28
C THR A 54 7.04 -0.52 -14.65
N ALA A 55 5.82 -0.63 -15.16
CA ALA A 55 4.63 0.09 -14.69
C ALA A 55 4.04 -0.50 -13.38
N ALA A 56 4.88 -1.07 -12.53
CA ALA A 56 4.46 -1.73 -11.30
C ALA A 56 5.32 -1.22 -10.12
N TYR A 57 4.66 -0.97 -9.00
CA TYR A 57 5.30 -0.67 -7.73
C TYR A 57 4.53 -1.35 -6.60
N LEU A 58 5.21 -1.57 -5.48
CA LEU A 58 4.61 -2.09 -4.26
C LEU A 58 4.00 -0.93 -3.48
N TYR A 59 2.78 -1.14 -2.97
CA TYR A 59 2.10 -0.14 -2.16
C TYR A 59 1.66 -0.73 -0.82
N THR A 60 2.08 -0.11 0.28
CA THR A 60 1.62 -0.43 1.63
C THR A 60 1.39 0.85 2.42
N GLY A 61 0.84 0.73 3.63
CA GLY A 61 0.59 1.90 4.45
C GLY A 61 0.48 1.60 5.94
N ARG A 62 0.65 2.64 6.75
CA ARG A 62 0.66 2.61 8.20
C ARG A 62 -0.04 3.83 8.78
N GLY A 63 -1.07 3.60 9.58
CA GLY A 63 -1.66 4.66 10.40
C GLY A 63 -0.92 4.79 11.74
N PRO A 64 -0.39 5.98 12.10
CA PRO A 64 0.37 6.19 13.32
C PRO A 64 -0.57 6.26 14.53
N SER A 65 -0.88 5.10 15.12
CA SER A 65 -1.82 4.99 16.25
C SER A 65 -1.18 4.79 17.62
N GLY A 66 0.13 4.58 17.68
CA GLY A 66 0.88 4.32 18.92
C GLY A 66 2.37 4.58 18.72
N ALA A 67 3.10 4.74 19.82
CA ALA A 67 4.53 5.07 19.80
C ALA A 67 5.41 3.96 19.22
N SER A 68 4.95 2.70 19.26
CA SER A 68 5.66 1.56 18.70
C SER A 68 4.75 0.62 17.93
N MET A 69 5.32 -0.11 16.97
CA MET A 69 4.61 -1.16 16.25
C MET A 69 4.61 -2.49 17.03
N HIS A 70 3.42 -3.03 17.30
CA HIS A 70 3.31 -4.41 17.77
C HIS A 70 3.57 -5.43 16.66
N ILE A 71 3.82 -6.69 17.03
CA ILE A 71 4.17 -7.79 16.11
C ILE A 71 3.16 -8.00 14.97
N GLY A 72 1.87 -7.72 15.19
CA GLY A 72 0.85 -7.78 14.15
C GLY A 72 1.09 -6.82 12.96
N HIS A 73 1.81 -5.70 13.16
CA HIS A 73 2.15 -4.77 12.08
C HIS A 73 3.36 -5.23 11.27
N VAL A 74 4.13 -6.18 11.78
CA VAL A 74 5.39 -6.63 11.17
C VAL A 74 5.13 -7.49 9.93
N ILE A 75 4.08 -8.30 9.93
CA ILE A 75 3.79 -9.25 8.86
C ILE A 75 3.69 -8.57 7.48
N PRO A 76 2.89 -7.49 7.29
CA PRO A 76 2.86 -6.78 6.00
C PRO A 76 4.24 -6.27 5.56
N PHE A 77 5.02 -5.68 6.46
CA PHE A 77 6.32 -5.11 6.10
C PHE A 77 7.36 -6.18 5.74
N LEU A 78 7.42 -7.30 6.47
CA LEU A 78 8.30 -8.41 6.12
C LEU A 78 7.96 -9.00 4.76
N LEU A 79 6.65 -9.14 4.47
CA LEU A 79 6.20 -9.62 3.17
C LEU A 79 6.57 -8.63 2.05
N THR A 80 6.31 -7.35 2.26
CA THR A 80 6.64 -6.30 1.29
C THR A 80 8.13 -6.21 1.04
N ARG A 81 8.96 -6.37 2.08
CA ARG A 81 10.42 -6.40 1.97
C ARG A 81 10.89 -7.58 1.13
N TYR A 82 10.35 -8.78 1.40
CA TYR A 82 10.59 -9.96 0.56
C TYR A 82 10.18 -9.72 -0.90
N LEU A 83 9.02 -9.09 -1.15
CA LEU A 83 8.57 -8.81 -2.51
C LEU A 83 9.44 -7.74 -3.21
N GLN A 84 9.93 -6.75 -2.47
CA GLN A 84 10.84 -5.74 -2.98
C GLN A 84 12.15 -6.39 -3.43
N ASP A 85 12.72 -7.27 -2.60
CA ASP A 85 13.94 -8.01 -2.92
C ASP A 85 13.73 -8.99 -4.09
N ALA A 86 12.59 -9.70 -4.13
CA ALA A 86 12.28 -10.70 -5.15
C ALA A 86 12.04 -10.10 -6.55
N LEU A 87 11.35 -8.96 -6.59
CA LEU A 87 10.86 -8.36 -7.84
C LEU A 87 11.67 -7.14 -8.26
N GLY A 88 12.50 -6.59 -7.37
CA GLY A 88 13.31 -5.41 -7.61
C GLY A 88 12.51 -4.12 -7.81
N LEU A 89 11.23 -4.09 -7.41
CA LEU A 89 10.29 -3.00 -7.68
C LEU A 89 10.44 -1.81 -6.71
N PRO A 90 10.05 -0.60 -7.13
CA PRO A 90 9.84 0.52 -6.22
C PRO A 90 8.75 0.21 -5.18
N LEU A 91 8.90 0.76 -3.98
CA LEU A 91 7.97 0.64 -2.87
C LEU A 91 7.51 2.03 -2.44
N VAL A 92 6.20 2.18 -2.30
CA VAL A 92 5.56 3.37 -1.75
C VAL A 92 4.88 3.01 -0.44
N ILE A 93 5.21 3.75 0.63
CA ILE A 93 4.64 3.58 1.97
C ILE A 93 3.87 4.84 2.36
N GLN A 94 2.56 4.71 2.51
CA GLN A 94 1.70 5.80 2.95
C GLN A 94 1.59 5.84 4.48
N ILE A 95 1.86 7.00 5.09
CA ILE A 95 1.55 7.26 6.51
C ILE A 95 0.20 8.00 6.60
N THR A 96 -0.82 7.32 7.11
CA THR A 96 -2.22 7.81 7.19
C THR A 96 -2.51 8.50 8.52
N ASP A 97 -1.84 9.62 8.77
CA ASP A 97 -2.00 10.41 9.99
C ASP A 97 -3.37 11.12 10.08
N ASP A 98 -3.86 11.57 8.95
CA ASP A 98 -5.22 12.10 8.75
C ASP A 98 -6.32 11.07 9.05
N GLU A 99 -6.20 9.82 8.60
CA GLU A 99 -7.14 8.75 8.96
C GLU A 99 -7.21 8.60 10.49
N LYS A 100 -6.06 8.61 11.17
CA LYS A 100 -6.02 8.47 12.63
C LYS A 100 -6.64 9.64 13.36
N HIS A 101 -6.54 10.84 12.79
CA HIS A 101 -7.27 11.99 13.27
C HIS A 101 -8.78 11.81 13.16
N PHE A 102 -9.30 11.46 11.98
CA PHE A 102 -10.74 11.34 11.76
C PHE A 102 -11.39 10.17 12.53
N PHE A 103 -10.64 9.09 12.79
CA PHE A 103 -11.18 7.90 13.44
C PHE A 103 -10.95 7.84 14.96
N ARG A 104 -9.85 8.42 15.48
CA ARG A 104 -9.44 8.29 16.89
C ARG A 104 -9.10 9.61 17.57
N ASP A 105 -9.44 10.75 16.96
CA ASP A 105 -9.18 12.09 17.48
C ASP A 105 -7.71 12.34 17.85
N ILE A 106 -6.79 11.69 17.13
CA ILE A 106 -5.34 11.90 17.30
C ILE A 106 -4.99 13.23 16.62
N PRO A 107 -4.26 14.16 17.27
CA PRO A 107 -3.87 15.41 16.63
C PRO A 107 -3.08 15.19 15.34
N VAL A 108 -3.37 15.96 14.28
CA VAL A 108 -2.56 16.00 13.04
C VAL A 108 -1.37 16.95 13.13
N SER A 109 -1.35 17.84 14.12
CA SER A 109 -0.32 18.85 14.28
C SER A 109 0.21 18.88 15.71
N GLY A 110 1.38 19.49 15.88
CA GLY A 110 2.09 19.57 17.15
C GLY A 110 3.14 18.48 17.34
N GLU A 111 3.97 18.65 18.36
CA GLU A 111 5.13 17.80 18.65
C GLU A 111 4.75 16.34 18.86
N ARG A 112 3.62 16.08 19.54
CA ARG A 112 3.14 14.72 19.80
C ARG A 112 2.76 13.98 18.51
N ALA A 113 2.10 14.66 17.57
CA ALA A 113 1.69 14.07 16.29
C ALA A 113 2.91 13.74 15.42
N SER A 114 3.82 14.71 15.30
CA SER A 114 5.07 14.56 14.56
C SER A 114 5.96 13.48 15.17
N GLY A 115 6.06 13.41 16.50
CA GLY A 115 6.80 12.37 17.22
C GLY A 115 6.28 10.97 16.90
N LEU A 116 4.96 10.76 16.96
CA LEU A 116 4.35 9.47 16.62
C LEU A 116 4.65 9.05 15.17
N VAL A 117 4.55 9.98 14.22
CA VAL A 117 4.87 9.73 12.81
C VAL A 117 6.35 9.34 12.66
N VAL A 118 7.25 10.12 13.26
CA VAL A 118 8.70 9.88 13.20
C VAL A 118 9.07 8.52 13.79
N GLU A 119 8.55 8.15 14.96
CA GLU A 119 8.83 6.84 15.56
C GLU A 119 8.31 5.68 14.71
N ASN A 120 7.11 5.80 14.14
CA ASN A 120 6.60 4.76 13.23
C ASN A 120 7.44 4.67 11.94
N ILE A 121 7.95 5.79 11.42
CA ILE A 121 8.84 5.79 10.25
C ILE A 121 10.17 5.12 10.59
N LYS A 122 10.75 5.39 11.77
CA LYS A 122 11.97 4.71 12.25
C LYS A 122 11.77 3.21 12.32
N ASP A 123 10.65 2.76 12.91
CA ASP A 123 10.32 1.34 12.99
C ASP A 123 10.18 0.70 11.59
N ILE A 124 9.63 1.43 10.61
CA ILE A 124 9.49 0.95 9.22
C ILE A 124 10.86 0.83 8.55
N ILE A 125 11.73 1.83 8.71
CA ILE A 125 13.08 1.82 8.14
C ILE A 125 13.90 0.67 8.74
N ALA A 126 13.68 0.33 10.01
CA ALA A 126 14.37 -0.77 10.70
C ALA A 126 14.15 -2.15 10.07
N PHE A 127 13.13 -2.34 9.21
CA PHE A 127 12.97 -3.59 8.45
C PHE A 127 14.00 -3.78 7.32
N GLY A 128 14.79 -2.76 6.98
CA GLY A 128 15.86 -2.86 6.00
C GLY A 128 15.37 -2.86 4.55
N PHE A 129 14.44 -1.96 4.21
CA PHE A 129 14.07 -1.67 2.82
C PHE A 129 15.22 -0.95 2.08
N ASP A 130 15.33 -1.11 0.75
CA ASP A 130 16.31 -0.35 -0.04
C ASP A 130 15.87 1.13 -0.11
N PRO A 131 16.62 2.08 0.48
CA PRO A 131 16.22 3.49 0.52
C PRO A 131 16.14 4.11 -0.88
N ARG A 132 16.87 3.59 -1.87
CA ARG A 132 16.84 4.10 -3.25
C ARG A 132 15.57 3.72 -4.00
N LYS A 133 14.88 2.67 -3.52
CA LYS A 133 13.64 2.15 -4.12
C LYS A 133 12.45 2.33 -3.20
N THR A 134 12.57 3.08 -2.11
CA THR A 134 11.51 3.21 -1.11
C THR A 134 11.15 4.67 -0.90
N PHE A 135 9.89 5.00 -1.17
CA PHE A 135 9.33 6.33 -0.96
C PHE A 135 8.31 6.27 0.17
N ILE A 136 8.56 6.99 1.26
CA ILE A 136 7.65 7.09 2.40
C ILE A 136 7.10 8.51 2.43
N PHE A 137 5.78 8.65 2.49
CA PHE A 137 5.14 9.97 2.57
C PHE A 137 4.06 10.03 3.64
N ARG A 138 3.91 11.21 4.22
CA ARG A 138 2.86 11.55 5.18
C ARG A 138 1.72 12.22 4.44
N ASN A 139 0.48 11.75 4.64
CA ASN A 139 -0.66 12.27 3.90
C ASN A 139 -0.82 13.78 4.07
N THR A 140 -0.82 14.30 5.29
CA THR A 140 -1.02 15.75 5.52
C THR A 140 0.05 16.64 4.89
N VAL A 141 1.22 16.09 4.54
CA VAL A 141 2.31 16.84 3.88
C VAL A 141 2.26 16.66 2.36
N TYR A 142 2.00 15.44 1.89
CA TYR A 142 2.03 15.09 0.47
C TYR A 142 0.67 15.24 -0.24
N MET A 143 -0.39 15.62 0.50
CA MET A 143 -1.74 15.72 -0.05
C MET A 143 -1.81 16.69 -1.24
N GLY A 144 -1.02 17.76 -1.25
CA GLY A 144 -0.98 18.74 -2.34
C GLY A 144 -0.75 18.08 -3.71
N ASP A 145 0.30 17.27 -3.81
CA ASP A 145 0.65 16.55 -5.05
C ASP A 145 -0.38 15.47 -5.40
N MET A 146 -1.01 14.87 -4.39
CA MET A 146 -2.03 13.84 -4.57
C MET A 146 -3.41 14.42 -4.90
N TYR A 147 -3.66 15.70 -4.61
CA TYR A 147 -4.98 16.33 -4.65
C TYR A 147 -5.68 16.25 -6.01
N PRO A 148 -5.01 16.42 -7.17
CA PRO A 148 -5.66 16.29 -8.47
C PRO A 148 -6.25 14.90 -8.72
N THR A 149 -5.48 13.84 -8.44
CA THR A 149 -5.96 12.44 -8.53
C THR A 149 -7.10 12.20 -7.55
N VAL A 150 -6.97 12.82 -6.38
CA VAL A 150 -7.94 12.73 -5.32
C VAL A 150 -9.31 13.25 -5.76
N VAL A 151 -9.36 14.45 -6.34
CA VAL A 151 -10.60 15.07 -6.82
C VAL A 151 -11.26 14.22 -7.92
N GLN A 152 -10.46 13.60 -8.80
CA GLN A 152 -10.98 12.68 -9.83
C GLN A 152 -11.66 11.45 -9.21
N VAL A 153 -11.05 10.85 -8.19
CA VAL A 153 -11.63 9.70 -7.47
C VAL A 153 -12.91 10.11 -6.74
N GLN A 154 -12.90 11.27 -6.09
CA GLN A 154 -14.07 11.87 -5.43
C GLN A 154 -15.28 11.97 -6.37
N ARG A 155 -15.05 12.42 -7.61
CA ARG A 155 -16.10 12.55 -8.62
C ARG A 155 -16.69 11.21 -9.07
N MET A 156 -15.93 10.12 -9.01
CA MET A 156 -16.39 8.78 -9.42
C MET A 156 -17.20 8.05 -8.34
N LEU A 157 -17.21 8.56 -7.10
CA LEU A 157 -17.84 7.92 -5.96
C LEU A 157 -19.12 8.64 -5.57
N THR A 158 -20.21 7.88 -5.41
CA THR A 158 -21.44 8.41 -4.82
C THR A 158 -21.39 8.29 -3.30
N LEU A 159 -22.03 9.23 -2.60
CA LEU A 159 -22.14 9.18 -1.14
C LEU A 159 -22.78 7.87 -0.65
N SER A 160 -23.79 7.36 -1.37
CA SER A 160 -24.44 6.08 -1.06
C SER A 160 -23.48 4.89 -1.19
N ALA A 161 -22.61 4.88 -2.20
CA ALA A 161 -21.59 3.84 -2.35
C ALA A 161 -20.59 3.87 -1.19
N VAL A 162 -20.13 5.06 -0.79
CA VAL A 162 -19.21 5.22 0.35
C VAL A 162 -19.89 4.79 1.66
N ARG A 163 -21.13 5.23 1.90
CA ARG A 163 -21.92 4.85 3.08
C ARG A 163 -22.09 3.34 3.18
N ASN A 164 -22.44 2.68 2.08
CA ASN A 164 -22.66 1.23 2.05
C ASN A 164 -21.38 0.42 2.19
N ALA A 165 -20.27 0.87 1.59
CA ALA A 165 -19.00 0.15 1.63
C ALA A 165 -18.30 0.24 3.00
N PHE A 166 -18.46 1.36 3.70
CA PHE A 166 -17.72 1.65 4.94
C PHE A 166 -18.59 1.76 6.19
N GLY A 167 -19.92 1.63 6.06
CA GLY A 167 -20.84 1.63 7.19
C GLY A 167 -20.98 2.99 7.89
N LEU A 168 -20.79 4.09 7.15
CA LEU A 168 -20.89 5.45 7.71
C LEU A 168 -22.33 5.77 8.14
N LYS A 169 -22.45 6.58 9.19
CA LYS A 169 -23.72 7.16 9.65
C LYS A 169 -23.73 8.65 9.32
N ASP A 170 -24.93 9.22 9.26
CA ASP A 170 -25.10 10.66 9.00
C ASP A 170 -24.55 11.52 10.16
N SER A 171 -24.27 10.91 11.32
CA SER A 171 -23.60 11.54 12.46
C SER A 171 -22.06 11.49 12.42
N ASP A 172 -21.46 10.74 11.47
CA ASP A 172 -20.00 10.70 11.32
C ASP A 172 -19.48 11.99 10.67
N ASN A 173 -18.26 12.39 11.02
CA ASN A 173 -17.63 13.53 10.38
C ASN A 173 -17.31 13.26 8.90
N VAL A 174 -17.33 14.30 8.06
CA VAL A 174 -17.07 14.17 6.61
C VAL A 174 -15.68 13.63 6.28
N GLY A 175 -14.70 13.79 7.18
CA GLY A 175 -13.34 13.26 7.03
C GLY A 175 -13.21 11.76 7.27
N ARG A 176 -14.19 11.13 7.95
CA ARG A 176 -14.29 9.66 8.06
C ARG A 176 -14.69 9.01 6.75
N GLN A 177 -15.15 9.80 5.77
CA GLN A 177 -15.21 9.31 4.41
C GLN A 177 -13.79 8.88 4.03
N PRO A 178 -13.59 7.62 3.65
CA PRO A 178 -12.27 7.00 3.50
C PRO A 178 -11.69 7.35 2.16
N PHE A 179 -11.75 8.64 1.84
CA PHE A 179 -11.28 9.22 0.63
C PHE A 179 -9.77 8.94 0.44
N GLN A 180 -9.03 8.78 1.54
CA GLN A 180 -7.63 8.32 1.59
C GLN A 180 -7.44 6.81 1.43
N ARG A 181 -8.51 6.02 1.58
CA ARG A 181 -8.56 4.56 1.44
C ARG A 181 -9.13 4.11 0.09
N CYS A 182 -9.66 5.03 -0.70
CA CYS A 182 -10.01 4.81 -2.11
C CYS A 182 -8.73 4.67 -2.93
N ARG A 183 -8.09 3.51 -2.74
CA ARG A 183 -6.99 3.03 -3.56
C ARG A 183 -7.54 2.85 -4.96
N PRO A 184 -6.96 3.47 -5.99
CA PRO A 184 -7.32 3.05 -7.33
C PRO A 184 -6.86 1.57 -7.44
N HIS A 185 -7.81 0.66 -7.71
CA HIS A 185 -7.51 -0.77 -7.93
C HIS A 185 -6.60 -0.99 -9.13
N ARG A 186 -6.42 0.04 -9.97
CA ARG A 186 -5.20 0.25 -10.73
C ARG A 186 -4.36 1.22 -9.95
N VAL A 187 -3.29 0.71 -9.37
CA VAL A 187 -2.13 1.47 -8.91
C VAL A 187 -1.73 2.40 -10.06
N LEU A 188 -2.36 3.57 -10.13
CA LEU A 188 -2.02 4.65 -11.04
C LEU A 188 -0.67 5.10 -10.52
N ALA A 189 0.38 4.76 -11.26
CA ALA A 189 1.65 5.44 -11.14
C ALA A 189 1.36 6.93 -11.23
N VAL A 190 1.23 7.58 -10.07
CA VAL A 190 1.47 9.00 -10.00
C VAL A 190 2.93 9.11 -10.39
N PRO A 191 3.25 9.76 -11.53
CA PRO A 191 4.64 9.97 -11.89
C PRO A 191 5.23 10.85 -10.79
N SER A 192 5.92 10.23 -9.84
CA SER A 192 6.81 10.97 -8.96
C SER A 192 8.05 11.25 -9.79
N PRO A 193 8.37 12.51 -10.13
CA PRO A 193 9.60 12.84 -10.85
C PRO A 193 10.85 12.34 -10.10
N VAL A 194 10.73 12.12 -8.78
CA VAL A 194 11.82 11.63 -7.92
C VAL A 194 12.20 10.17 -8.19
N CYS A 195 11.31 9.36 -8.76
CA CYS A 195 11.55 7.92 -8.98
C CYS A 195 11.99 7.56 -10.40
N TYR A 196 11.98 8.51 -11.34
CA TYR A 196 12.20 8.25 -12.77
C TYR A 196 13.44 8.95 -13.37
N ASP A 197 14.14 9.78 -12.59
CA ASP A 197 15.41 10.37 -13.00
C ASP A 197 16.59 9.52 -12.51
N GLY A 198 16.98 8.54 -13.34
CA GLY A 198 18.14 7.67 -13.14
C GLY A 198 18.58 7.01 -14.43
#